data_AF-A0A6P8MJL2-F1
#
_entry.id   AF-A0A6P8MJL2-F1
#
_cell.length_a   1.000
_cell.length_b   1.000
_cell.length_c   1.000
_cell.angle_alpha   90.00
_cell.angle_beta   90.00
_cell.angle_gamma   90.00
#
_symmetry.space_group_name_H-M   'P 1'
#
loop_
_entity.id
_entity.type
_entity.pdbx_description
1 polymer ?
#
loop_
_entity_poly.entity_id
_entity_poly.type
_entity_poly.pdbx_seq_one_letter_code
_entity_poly.pdbx_strand_id
1 'polypeptide(L)'
;MNESTIIKTDAKSHSDYSLQLNRWFLKPIGAWPYFSTTSTLEKVISVSLIILCYVVILFSIIPCVAHLIFEDDSFYRKVKVFGPLGHWFIGGINYTNLLFRSKNISDCVEHIETDWQIVTKEKQQQVMLKHAKFGRYVSAICAIFVHSGIMSYCIVSASSTQIIKVGNETRMMRSLPLGVYNRMIPVDTSPANEIVLVMQFLSAFITDSSGIGFYTLASVLAAHACGQLSVLTIWISDYVNEAGNRKEDASFRKIGTIVEHHLRTLE
;
A
#
# COMPACT_ATOMS: atom_id res chain seq x y z
N MET A 1 12.47 -22.48 -28.31
CA MET A 1 12.33 -21.17 -27.64
C MET A 1 13.73 -20.59 -27.48
N ASN A 2 13.99 -19.35 -27.88
CA ASN A 2 15.36 -18.78 -27.89
C ASN A 2 15.79 -18.32 -26.48
N GLU A 3 17.09 -18.32 -26.18
CA GLU A 3 17.69 -17.95 -24.87
C GLU A 3 17.29 -16.54 -24.42
N SER A 4 17.26 -15.58 -25.35
CA SER A 4 16.77 -14.22 -25.10
C SER A 4 15.30 -14.16 -24.67
N THR A 5 14.47 -15.09 -25.14
CA THR A 5 13.05 -15.20 -24.75
C THR A 5 12.93 -15.75 -23.33
N ILE A 6 13.79 -16.69 -22.95
CA ILE A 6 13.81 -17.29 -21.59
C ILE A 6 14.21 -16.22 -20.57
N ILE A 7 15.31 -15.49 -20.79
CA ILE A 7 15.79 -14.44 -19.89
C ILE A 7 14.74 -13.35 -19.66
N LYS A 8 14.05 -12.90 -20.73
CA LYS A 8 12.96 -11.91 -20.60
C LYS A 8 11.77 -12.45 -19.80
N THR A 9 11.47 -13.74 -19.93
CA THR A 9 10.36 -14.39 -19.22
C THR A 9 10.66 -14.49 -17.72
N ASP A 10 11.89 -14.88 -17.37
CA ASP A 10 12.33 -15.00 -15.98
C ASP A 10 12.44 -13.63 -15.30
N ALA A 11 13.00 -12.62 -15.96
CA ALA A 11 13.06 -11.25 -15.45
C ALA A 11 11.67 -10.67 -15.14
N LYS A 12 10.70 -10.90 -16.04
CA LYS A 12 9.30 -10.49 -15.82
C LYS A 12 8.70 -11.20 -14.61
N SER A 13 8.93 -12.51 -14.49
CA SER A 13 8.47 -13.31 -13.35
C SER A 13 9.03 -12.80 -12.01
N HIS A 14 10.31 -12.40 -11.97
CA HIS A 14 10.94 -11.87 -10.76
C HIS A 14 10.45 -10.48 -10.35
N SER A 15 10.26 -9.58 -11.32
CA SER A 15 9.64 -8.28 -11.04
C SER A 15 8.19 -8.47 -10.57
N ASP A 16 7.44 -9.34 -11.25
CA ASP A 16 6.06 -9.64 -10.90
C ASP A 16 5.94 -10.21 -9.49
N TYR A 17 6.86 -11.09 -9.11
CA TYR A 17 6.96 -11.67 -7.77
C TYR A 17 7.19 -10.59 -6.69
N SER A 18 8.05 -9.62 -6.98
CA SER A 18 8.41 -8.55 -6.04
C SER A 18 7.24 -7.59 -5.79
N LEU A 19 6.47 -7.27 -6.84
CA LEU A 19 5.39 -6.28 -6.80
C LEU A 19 3.99 -6.86 -6.57
N GLN A 20 3.84 -8.19 -6.51
CA GLN A 20 2.54 -8.85 -6.39
C GLN A 20 1.69 -8.35 -5.22
N LEU A 21 2.28 -8.21 -4.02
CA LEU A 21 1.55 -7.77 -2.83
C LEU A 21 1.07 -6.32 -2.99
N ASN A 22 1.92 -5.42 -3.51
CA ASN A 22 1.55 -4.03 -3.78
C ASN A 22 0.33 -3.95 -4.71
N ARG A 23 0.30 -4.78 -5.77
CA ARG A 23 -0.84 -4.85 -6.68
C ARG A 23 -2.11 -5.32 -5.98
N TRP A 24 -2.02 -6.33 -5.12
CA TRP A 24 -3.19 -6.84 -4.38
C TRP A 24 -3.80 -5.80 -3.43
N PHE A 25 -3.00 -4.93 -2.81
CA PHE A 25 -3.53 -3.88 -1.94
C PHE A 25 -4.01 -2.65 -2.71
N LEU A 26 -3.29 -2.21 -3.74
CA LEU A 26 -3.55 -0.94 -4.41
C LEU A 26 -4.57 -1.04 -5.54
N LYS A 27 -4.64 -2.17 -6.26
CA LYS A 27 -5.56 -2.30 -7.41
C LYS A 27 -7.04 -2.30 -7.00
N PRO A 28 -7.49 -3.00 -5.93
CA PRO A 28 -8.90 -2.98 -5.53
C PRO A 28 -9.41 -1.60 -5.10
N ILE A 29 -8.53 -0.74 -4.58
CA ILE A 29 -8.85 0.63 -4.17
C ILE A 29 -8.55 1.66 -5.27
N GLY A 30 -8.23 1.22 -6.49
CA GLY A 30 -7.93 2.10 -7.63
C GLY A 30 -6.62 2.89 -7.53
N ALA A 31 -5.76 2.61 -6.55
CA ALA A 31 -4.53 3.35 -6.30
C ALA A 31 -3.28 2.76 -6.99
N TRP A 32 -3.43 1.64 -7.71
CA TRP A 32 -2.33 1.10 -8.52
C TRP A 32 -2.03 2.03 -9.70
N PRO A 33 -0.75 2.38 -9.96
CA PRO A 33 -0.41 3.37 -10.99
C PRO A 33 -0.77 2.95 -12.41
N TYR A 34 -0.88 3.97 -13.27
CA TYR A 34 -1.10 3.81 -14.70
C TYR A 34 0.24 3.72 -15.44
N PHE A 35 0.35 2.76 -16.34
CA PHE A 35 1.50 2.57 -17.22
C PHE A 35 1.11 2.95 -18.65
N SER A 36 2.12 3.09 -19.52
CA SER A 36 1.93 3.33 -20.96
C SER A 36 1.03 2.28 -21.65
N THR A 37 1.00 1.06 -21.11
CA THR A 37 0.20 -0.07 -21.59
C THR A 37 -1.21 -0.15 -20.99
N THR A 38 -1.56 0.71 -20.02
CA THR A 38 -2.86 0.65 -19.35
C THR A 38 -3.99 1.07 -20.30
N SER A 39 -4.99 0.19 -20.41
CA SER A 39 -6.14 0.40 -21.30
C SER A 39 -7.07 1.50 -20.81
N THR A 40 -7.85 2.11 -21.73
CA THR A 40 -8.87 3.12 -21.38
C THR A 40 -9.91 2.57 -20.40
N LEU A 41 -10.30 1.30 -20.56
CA LEU A 41 -11.26 0.64 -19.66
C LEU A 41 -10.72 0.54 -18.23
N GLU A 42 -9.46 0.13 -18.06
CA GLU A 42 -8.83 0.06 -16.74
C GLU A 42 -8.75 1.43 -16.07
N LYS A 43 -8.45 2.50 -16.84
CA LYS A 43 -8.46 3.88 -16.31
C LYS A 43 -9.85 4.29 -15.81
N VAL A 44 -10.90 3.99 -16.58
CA VAL A 44 -12.28 4.29 -16.18
C VAL A 44 -12.67 3.53 -14.90
N ILE A 45 -12.30 2.25 -14.80
CA ILE A 45 -12.53 1.44 -13.60
C ILE A 45 -11.79 2.04 -12.41
N SER A 46 -10.50 2.37 -12.55
CA SER A 46 -9.72 2.96 -11.46
C SER A 46 -10.28 4.31 -11.01
N VAL A 47 -10.65 5.20 -11.93
CA VAL A 47 -11.28 6.49 -11.58
C VAL A 47 -12.61 6.28 -10.84
N SER A 48 -13.43 5.32 -11.29
CA SER A 48 -14.70 4.99 -10.62
C SER A 48 -14.46 4.46 -9.20
N LEU A 49 -13.46 3.60 -9.02
CA LEU A 49 -13.04 3.09 -7.71
C LEU A 49 -12.53 4.22 -6.81
N ILE A 50 -11.74 5.16 -7.33
CA ILE A 50 -11.25 6.32 -6.59
C ILE A 50 -12.40 7.18 -6.06
N ILE A 51 -13.36 7.51 -6.93
CA ILE A 51 -14.55 8.29 -6.55
C ILE A 51 -15.32 7.55 -5.45
N LEU A 52 -15.58 6.25 -5.64
CA LEU A 52 -16.27 5.42 -4.66
C LEU A 52 -15.53 5.39 -3.32
N CYS A 53 -14.20 5.24 -3.33
CA CYS A 53 -13.39 5.20 -2.12
C CYS A 53 -13.50 6.51 -1.34
N TYR A 54 -13.39 7.66 -2.00
CA TYR A 54 -13.57 8.96 -1.34
C TYR A 54 -14.98 9.14 -0.78
N VAL A 55 -16.01 8.73 -1.52
CA VAL A 55 -17.40 8.79 -1.04
C VAL A 55 -17.57 7.96 0.24
N VAL A 56 -17.06 6.72 0.27
CA VAL A 56 -17.14 5.83 1.43
C VAL A 56 -16.38 6.39 2.65
N ILE A 57 -15.18 6.94 2.42
CA ILE A 57 -14.37 7.56 3.49
C ILE A 57 -15.08 8.78 4.06
N LEU A 58 -15.55 9.69 3.20
CA LEU A 58 -16.24 10.92 3.62
C LEU A 58 -17.57 10.62 4.31
N PHE A 59 -18.31 9.61 3.83
CA PHE A 59 -19.53 9.12 4.48
C PHE A 59 -19.27 8.67 5.93
N SER A 60 -18.10 8.13 6.22
CA SER A 60 -17.73 7.71 7.58
C SER A 60 -17.23 8.87 8.45
N ILE A 61 -16.40 9.76 7.88
CA ILE A 61 -15.76 10.86 8.63
C ILE A 61 -16.74 11.99 8.94
N ILE A 62 -17.54 12.44 7.97
CA ILE A 62 -18.39 13.64 8.11
C ILE A 62 -19.39 13.50 9.28
N PRO A 63 -20.18 12.41 9.39
CA PRO A 63 -21.13 12.26 10.49
C PRO A 63 -20.44 12.09 11.84
N CYS A 64 -19.20 11.59 11.86
CA CYS A 64 -18.41 11.46 13.08
C CYS A 64 -17.87 12.80 13.57
N VAL A 65 -17.36 13.64 12.67
CA VAL A 65 -16.95 15.00 13.00
C VAL A 65 -18.15 15.81 13.49
N ALA A 66 -19.31 15.68 12.83
CA ALA A 66 -20.55 16.30 13.29
C ALA A 66 -20.94 15.83 14.69
N HIS A 67 -20.78 14.54 15.01
CA HIS A 67 -21.06 14.00 16.34
C HIS A 67 -20.16 14.65 17.41
N LEU A 68 -18.87 14.80 17.13
CA LEU A 68 -17.94 15.43 18.07
C LEU A 68 -18.26 16.90 18.35
N ILE A 69 -18.73 17.63 17.33
CA ILE A 69 -19.03 19.06 17.41
C ILE A 69 -20.40 19.30 18.08
N PHE A 70 -21.44 18.60 17.64
CA PHE A 70 -22.83 18.93 17.97
C PHE A 70 -23.43 18.09 19.09
N GLU A 71 -22.89 16.90 19.38
CA GLU A 71 -23.40 16.08 20.47
C GLU A 71 -22.77 16.52 21.81
N ASP A 72 -23.62 16.65 22.83
CA ASP A 72 -23.20 17.01 24.19
C ASP A 72 -22.73 15.76 24.96
N ASP A 73 -21.62 15.22 24.47
CA ASP A 73 -20.95 14.06 25.04
C ASP A 73 -19.97 14.44 26.15
N SER A 74 -19.80 13.56 27.14
CA SER A 74 -18.74 13.71 28.12
C SER A 74 -17.37 13.80 27.42
N PHE A 75 -16.47 14.63 27.96
CA PHE A 75 -15.13 14.81 27.43
C PHE A 75 -14.41 13.46 27.23
N TYR A 76 -14.55 12.54 28.18
CA TYR A 76 -14.01 11.18 28.09
C TYR A 76 -14.52 10.40 26.86
N ARG A 77 -15.81 10.51 26.53
CA ARG A 77 -16.39 9.83 25.35
C ARG A 77 -15.88 10.47 24.06
N LYS A 78 -15.75 11.80 24.01
CA LYS A 78 -15.13 12.51 22.87
C LYS A 78 -13.67 12.08 22.66
N VAL A 79 -12.87 12.02 23.73
CA VAL A 79 -11.46 11.58 23.69
C VAL A 79 -11.31 10.17 23.12
N LYS A 80 -12.19 9.23 23.48
CA LYS A 80 -12.14 7.84 22.95
C LYS A 80 -12.29 7.75 21.43
N VAL A 81 -13.02 8.67 20.81
CA VAL A 81 -13.29 8.66 19.36
C VAL A 81 -12.09 9.20 18.56
N PHE A 82 -11.19 9.98 19.18
CA PHE A 82 -10.01 10.53 18.47
C PHE A 82 -9.07 9.46 17.93
N GLY A 83 -8.92 8.32 18.61
CA GLY A 83 -8.08 7.22 18.13
C GLY A 83 -8.57 6.67 16.78
N PRO A 84 -9.80 6.12 16.72
CA PRO A 84 -10.41 5.66 15.47
C PRO A 84 -10.51 6.75 14.41
N LEU A 85 -10.95 7.96 14.78
CA LEU A 85 -11.08 9.05 13.82
C LEU A 85 -9.73 9.48 13.24
N GLY A 86 -8.69 9.54 14.09
CA GLY A 86 -7.32 9.82 13.67
C GLY A 86 -6.78 8.79 12.68
N HIS A 87 -7.06 7.50 12.89
CA HIS A 87 -6.72 6.46 11.93
C HIS A 87 -7.36 6.73 10.55
N TRP A 88 -8.66 7.04 10.51
CA TRP A 88 -9.37 7.33 9.26
C TRP A 88 -8.80 8.56 8.54
N PHE A 89 -8.47 9.61 9.29
CA PHE A 89 -7.82 10.80 8.72
C PHE A 89 -6.44 10.48 8.13
N ILE A 90 -5.59 9.77 8.87
CA ILE A 90 -4.25 9.37 8.38
C ILE A 90 -4.39 8.46 7.16
N GLY A 91 -5.32 7.52 7.17
CA GLY A 91 -5.62 6.67 6.02
C GLY A 91 -6.07 7.47 4.80
N GLY A 92 -6.95 8.47 4.97
CA GLY A 92 -7.33 9.38 3.88
C GLY A 92 -6.15 10.17 3.31
N ILE A 93 -5.22 10.62 4.16
CA ILE A 93 -3.98 11.28 3.75
C ILE A 93 -3.08 10.32 2.97
N ASN A 94 -2.89 9.09 3.47
CA ASN A 94 -2.08 8.07 2.79
C ASN A 94 -2.65 7.72 1.42
N TYR A 95 -3.98 7.54 1.34
CA TYR A 95 -4.67 7.29 0.08
C TYR A 95 -4.46 8.43 -0.91
N THR A 96 -4.62 9.68 -0.47
CA THR A 96 -4.40 10.86 -1.32
C THR A 96 -2.94 10.96 -1.77
N ASN A 97 -1.97 10.65 -0.89
CA ASN A 97 -0.55 10.64 -1.23
C ASN A 97 -0.21 9.57 -2.27
N LEU A 98 -0.80 8.37 -2.18
CA LEU A 98 -0.62 7.31 -3.18
C LEU A 98 -1.12 7.76 -4.55
N LEU A 99 -2.29 8.40 -4.61
CA LEU A 99 -2.85 8.91 -5.85
C LEU A 99 -2.02 10.06 -6.42
N PHE A 100 -1.62 11.03 -5.59
CA PHE A 100 -0.81 12.17 -6.02
C PHE A 100 0.56 11.73 -6.54
N ARG A 101 1.18 10.73 -5.91
CA ARG A 101 2.49 10.19 -6.30
C ARG A 101 2.40 9.03 -7.28
N SER A 102 1.22 8.77 -7.87
CA SER A 102 1.00 7.64 -8.76
C SER A 102 2.01 7.58 -9.91
N LYS A 103 2.34 8.72 -10.52
CA LYS A 103 3.37 8.79 -11.57
C LYS A 103 4.74 8.32 -11.07
N ASN A 104 5.21 8.89 -9.96
CA ASN A 104 6.51 8.51 -9.38
C ASN A 104 6.54 7.02 -9.00
N ILE A 105 5.44 6.48 -8.48
CA ILE A 105 5.34 5.04 -8.17
C ILE A 105 5.43 4.22 -9.47
N SER A 106 4.80 4.68 -10.55
CA SER A 106 4.92 4.05 -11.87
C SER A 106 6.37 4.02 -12.35
N ASP A 107 7.05 5.16 -12.27
CA ASP A 107 8.45 5.29 -12.70
C ASP A 107 9.34 4.34 -11.89
N CYS A 108 9.14 4.24 -10.57
CA CYS A 108 9.85 3.29 -9.72
C CYS A 108 9.57 1.82 -10.11
N VAL A 109 8.33 1.48 -10.46
CA VAL A 109 7.98 0.12 -10.90
C VAL A 109 8.65 -0.22 -12.23
N GLU A 110 8.66 0.70 -13.19
CA GLU A 110 9.35 0.52 -14.47
C GLU A 110 10.87 0.41 -14.28
N HIS A 111 11.44 1.15 -13.33
CA HIS A 111 12.84 1.00 -12.93
C HIS A 111 13.15 -0.40 -12.39
N ILE A 112 12.34 -0.91 -11.44
CA ILE A 112 12.48 -2.28 -10.93
C ILE A 112 12.44 -3.29 -12.07
N GLU A 113 11.45 -3.19 -12.96
CA GLU A 113 11.32 -4.09 -14.11
C GLU A 113 12.54 -4.07 -15.01
N THR A 114 13.08 -2.88 -15.29
CA THR A 114 14.26 -2.72 -16.13
C THR A 114 15.50 -3.29 -15.46
N ASP A 115 15.68 -3.08 -14.16
CA ASP A 115 16.82 -3.61 -13.40
C ASP A 115 16.85 -5.14 -13.41
N TRP A 116 15.68 -5.79 -13.29
CA TRP A 116 15.56 -7.24 -13.42
C TRP A 116 15.95 -7.76 -14.81
N GLN A 117 15.76 -6.95 -15.87
CA GLN A 117 16.19 -7.30 -17.23
C GLN A 117 17.70 -7.11 -17.44
N ILE A 118 18.31 -6.13 -16.76
CA ILE A 118 19.75 -5.85 -16.85
C ILE A 118 20.56 -6.96 -16.16
N VAL A 119 20.08 -7.46 -15.03
CA VAL A 119 20.78 -8.48 -14.26
C VAL A 119 20.52 -9.87 -14.87
N THR A 120 21.39 -10.27 -15.80
CA THR A 120 21.28 -11.54 -16.54
C THR A 120 22.06 -12.70 -15.93
N LYS A 121 23.08 -12.42 -15.10
CA LYS A 121 23.89 -13.47 -14.47
C LYS A 121 23.10 -14.12 -13.34
N GLU A 122 22.95 -15.44 -13.39
CA GLU A 122 22.18 -16.23 -12.41
C GLU A 122 22.59 -15.94 -10.96
N LYS A 123 23.89 -15.90 -10.66
CA LYS A 123 24.41 -15.58 -9.32
C LYS A 123 23.91 -14.22 -8.80
N GLN A 124 23.74 -13.24 -9.68
CA GLN A 124 23.31 -11.88 -9.33
C GLN A 124 21.79 -11.83 -9.18
N GLN A 125 21.05 -12.53 -10.05
CA GLN A 125 19.62 -12.71 -9.92
C GLN A 125 19.25 -13.38 -8.59
N GLN A 126 19.98 -14.42 -8.17
CA GLN A 126 19.75 -15.08 -6.88
C GLN A 126 19.94 -14.12 -5.68
N VAL A 127 20.93 -13.23 -5.76
CA VAL A 127 21.17 -12.21 -4.73
C VAL A 127 20.03 -11.19 -4.68
N MET A 128 19.61 -10.65 -5.83
CA MET A 128 18.44 -9.76 -5.88
C MET A 128 17.18 -10.45 -5.38
N LEU A 129 16.96 -11.71 -5.74
CA LEU A 129 15.80 -12.50 -5.36
C LEU A 129 15.76 -12.75 -3.85
N LYS A 130 16.92 -12.93 -3.21
CA LYS A 130 17.02 -13.03 -1.75
C LYS A 130 16.50 -11.76 -1.07
N HIS A 131 16.87 -10.58 -1.57
CA HIS A 131 16.39 -9.31 -1.06
C HIS A 131 14.90 -9.09 -1.37
N ALA A 132 14.44 -9.40 -2.58
CA ALA A 132 13.03 -9.33 -2.94
C ALA A 132 12.14 -10.22 -2.04
N LYS A 133 12.60 -11.45 -1.72
CA LYS A 133 11.94 -12.34 -0.75
C LYS A 133 11.87 -11.71 0.63
N PHE A 134 12.94 -11.06 1.09
CA PHE A 134 12.96 -10.37 2.38
C PHE A 134 11.98 -9.18 2.41
N GLY A 135 12.01 -8.30 1.40
CA GLY A 135 11.07 -7.17 1.30
C GLY A 135 9.61 -7.62 1.25
N ARG A 136 9.34 -8.72 0.53
CA ARG A 136 8.01 -9.34 0.48
C ARG A 136 7.58 -9.94 1.81
N TYR A 137 8.50 -10.60 2.53
CA TYR A 137 8.24 -11.14 3.86
C TYR A 137 7.88 -10.05 4.87
N VAL A 138 8.67 -8.96 4.90
CA VAL A 138 8.38 -7.78 5.74
C VAL A 138 7.03 -7.17 5.39
N SER A 139 6.74 -7.02 4.09
CA SER A 139 5.46 -6.51 3.59
C SER A 139 4.27 -7.36 4.05
N ALA A 140 4.39 -8.69 3.96
CA ALA A 140 3.34 -9.61 4.36
C ALA A 140 3.06 -9.55 5.87
N ILE A 141 4.09 -9.52 6.70
CA ILE A 141 3.94 -9.39 8.16
C ILE A 141 3.27 -8.07 8.52
N CYS A 142 3.72 -6.96 7.91
CA CYS A 142 3.14 -5.64 8.14
C CYS A 142 1.65 -5.63 7.78
N ALA A 143 1.29 -6.16 6.61
CA ALA A 143 -0.10 -6.24 6.17
C ALA A 143 -0.97 -7.08 7.12
N ILE A 144 -0.49 -8.25 7.55
CA ILE A 144 -1.22 -9.13 8.48
C ILE A 144 -1.45 -8.41 9.82
N PHE A 145 -0.42 -7.76 10.37
CA PHE A 145 -0.53 -7.10 11.65
C PHE A 145 -1.48 -5.90 11.61
N VAL A 146 -1.37 -5.06 10.58
CA VAL A 146 -2.22 -3.87 10.43
C VAL A 146 -3.69 -4.27 10.22
N HIS A 147 -3.98 -5.15 9.25
CA HIS A 147 -5.36 -5.58 9.00
C HIS A 147 -5.98 -6.34 10.17
N SER A 148 -5.23 -7.22 10.85
CA SER A 148 -5.77 -7.94 12.01
C SER A 148 -6.13 -7.00 13.16
N GLY A 149 -5.29 -5.98 13.43
CA GLY A 149 -5.57 -4.98 14.44
C GLY A 149 -6.89 -4.24 14.17
N ILE A 150 -7.06 -3.70 12.97
CA ILE A 150 -8.24 -2.89 12.63
C ILE A 150 -9.49 -3.75 12.51
N MET A 151 -9.37 -4.92 11.88
CA MET A 151 -10.49 -5.84 11.74
C MET A 151 -10.96 -6.34 13.11
N SER A 152 -10.04 -6.64 14.04
CA SER A 152 -10.41 -7.02 15.41
C SER A 152 -11.15 -5.89 16.13
N TYR A 153 -10.69 -4.65 16.01
CA TYR A 153 -11.39 -3.47 16.57
C TYR A 153 -12.79 -3.32 15.99
N CYS A 154 -12.94 -3.46 14.66
CA CYS A 154 -14.23 -3.34 14.00
C CYS A 154 -15.18 -4.47 14.39
N ILE A 155 -14.70 -5.72 14.47
CA ILE A 155 -15.50 -6.89 14.90
C ILE A 155 -15.96 -6.75 16.35
N VAL A 156 -15.07 -6.36 17.27
CA VAL A 156 -15.42 -6.13 18.68
C VAL A 156 -16.46 -5.03 18.81
N SER A 157 -16.30 -3.94 18.04
CA SER A 157 -17.30 -2.85 18.00
C SER A 157 -18.64 -3.35 17.48
N ALA A 158 -18.66 -4.07 16.33
CA ALA A 158 -19.88 -4.61 15.73
C ALA A 158 -20.61 -5.65 16.60
N SER A 159 -19.85 -6.41 17.39
CA SER A 159 -20.39 -7.45 18.29
C SER A 159 -20.91 -6.86 19.60
N SER A 160 -20.45 -5.67 19.96
CA SER A 160 -20.95 -4.94 21.13
C SER A 160 -22.29 -4.31 20.80
N THR A 161 -23.28 -4.48 21.68
CA THR A 161 -24.58 -3.83 21.54
C THR A 161 -24.69 -2.65 22.50
N GLN A 162 -25.26 -1.55 22.00
CA GLN A 162 -25.61 -0.39 22.81
C GLN A 162 -27.12 -0.34 23.00
N ILE A 163 -27.55 -0.18 24.25
CA ILE A 163 -28.95 0.05 24.60
C ILE A 163 -29.22 1.54 24.44
N ILE A 164 -30.03 1.89 23.45
CA ILE A 164 -30.48 3.26 23.20
C ILE A 164 -31.92 3.37 23.69
N LYS A 165 -32.19 4.31 24.59
CA LYS A 165 -33.54 4.67 25.01
C LYS A 165 -34.02 5.84 24.17
N VAL A 166 -35.02 5.60 23.32
CA VAL A 166 -35.67 6.64 22.51
C VAL A 166 -37.10 6.78 23.03
N GLY A 167 -37.35 7.80 23.85
CA GLY A 167 -38.63 7.96 24.55
C GLY A 167 -38.89 6.79 25.53
N ASN A 168 -40.03 6.10 25.36
CA ASN A 168 -40.41 4.93 26.17
C ASN A 168 -39.92 3.59 25.59
N GLU A 169 -39.32 3.58 24.40
CA GLU A 169 -38.81 2.36 23.80
C GLU A 169 -37.32 2.17 24.09
N THR A 170 -36.96 0.97 24.52
CA THR A 170 -35.57 0.55 24.69
C THR A 170 -35.20 -0.31 23.49
N ARG A 171 -34.24 0.16 22.68
CA ARG A 171 -33.78 -0.56 21.48
C ARG A 171 -32.32 -0.95 21.64
N MET A 172 -31.99 -2.17 21.22
CA MET A 172 -30.64 -2.70 21.23
C MET A 172 -30.07 -2.60 19.82
N MET A 173 -29.05 -1.76 19.61
CA MET A 173 -28.39 -1.56 18.32
C MET A 173 -26.92 -1.98 18.38
N ARG A 174 -26.32 -2.30 17.23
CA ARG A 174 -24.88 -2.59 17.18
C ARG A 174 -24.09 -1.30 17.39
N SER A 175 -23.00 -1.41 18.14
CA SER A 175 -22.08 -0.29 18.34
C SER A 175 -21.31 -0.04 17.05
N LEU A 176 -21.20 1.23 16.69
CA LEU A 176 -20.46 1.67 15.51
C LEU A 176 -19.00 1.93 15.89
N PRO A 177 -18.01 1.51 15.08
CA PRO A 177 -16.60 1.86 15.26
C PRO A 177 -16.35 3.38 15.38
N LEU A 178 -17.05 4.17 14.56
CA LEU A 178 -17.07 5.63 14.64
C LEU A 178 -18.47 6.07 15.08
N GLY A 179 -18.52 6.93 16.11
CA GLY A 179 -19.78 7.57 16.51
C GLY A 179 -20.36 8.40 15.36
N VAL A 180 -21.69 8.42 15.24
CA VAL A 180 -22.41 9.11 14.15
C VAL A 180 -23.43 10.05 14.73
N TYR A 181 -23.51 11.26 14.18
CA TYR A 181 -24.48 12.24 14.61
C TYR A 181 -25.90 11.82 14.23
N ASN A 182 -26.72 11.45 15.21
CA ASN A 182 -28.00 10.80 14.98
C ASN A 182 -29.00 11.67 14.18
N ARG A 183 -28.87 13.01 14.25
CA ARG A 183 -29.72 13.92 13.46
C ARG A 183 -29.37 13.96 11.97
N MET A 184 -28.14 13.58 11.59
CA MET A 184 -27.76 13.43 10.18
C MET A 184 -28.15 12.08 9.64
N ILE A 185 -27.89 11.02 10.41
CA ILE A 185 -28.22 9.65 10.06
C ILE A 185 -28.81 8.98 11.31
N PRO A 186 -30.09 8.58 11.31
CA PRO A 186 -30.75 7.99 12.48
C PRO A 186 -30.30 6.54 12.69
N VAL A 187 -29.12 6.37 13.28
CA VAL A 187 -28.46 5.08 13.54
C VAL A 187 -29.07 4.31 14.72
N ASP A 188 -30.08 4.88 15.36
CA ASP A 188 -30.97 4.25 16.35
C ASP A 188 -32.14 3.49 15.72
N THR A 189 -32.17 3.39 14.39
CA THR A 189 -33.17 2.65 13.62
C THR A 189 -32.50 1.60 12.71
N SER A 190 -33.17 0.46 12.54
CA SER A 190 -32.83 -0.54 11.52
C SER A 190 -33.61 -0.20 10.23
N PRO A 191 -33.00 -0.24 9.03
CA PRO A 191 -31.67 -0.80 8.72
C PRO A 191 -30.50 0.22 8.72
N ALA A 192 -30.72 1.44 9.20
CA ALA A 192 -29.72 2.51 9.09
C ALA A 192 -28.42 2.20 9.87
N ASN A 193 -28.54 1.62 11.06
CA ASN A 193 -27.40 1.18 11.87
C ASN A 193 -26.51 0.18 11.10
N GLU A 194 -27.11 -0.83 10.48
CA GLU A 194 -26.42 -1.89 9.76
C GLU A 194 -25.75 -1.36 8.48
N ILE A 195 -26.42 -0.45 7.76
CA ILE A 195 -25.86 0.20 6.57
C ILE A 195 -24.61 1.01 6.95
N VAL A 196 -24.71 1.84 8.00
CA VAL A 196 -23.58 2.65 8.47
C VAL A 196 -22.43 1.77 8.94
N LEU A 197 -22.73 0.67 9.63
CA LEU A 197 -21.73 -0.29 10.05
C LEU A 197 -20.97 -0.85 8.85
N VAL A 198 -21.67 -1.35 7.82
CA VAL A 198 -21.02 -1.87 6.60
C VAL A 198 -20.18 -0.80 5.91
N MET A 199 -20.67 0.44 5.82
CA MET A 199 -19.93 1.54 5.22
C MET A 199 -18.67 1.90 6.01
N GLN A 200 -18.72 1.88 7.34
CA GLN A 200 -17.55 2.11 8.19
C GLN A 200 -16.52 0.97 8.05
N PHE A 201 -16.96 -0.29 7.95
CA PHE A 201 -16.06 -1.42 7.67
C PHE A 201 -15.37 -1.29 6.31
N LEU A 202 -16.13 -0.93 5.27
CA LEU A 202 -15.57 -0.72 3.94
C LEU A 202 -14.58 0.46 3.97
N SER A 203 -14.92 1.55 4.66
CA SER A 203 -14.02 2.68 4.85
C SER A 203 -12.74 2.28 5.58
N ALA A 204 -12.84 1.48 6.65
CA ALA A 204 -11.69 0.97 7.41
C ALA A 204 -10.75 0.17 6.50
N PHE A 205 -11.33 -0.72 5.69
CA PHE A 205 -10.59 -1.54 4.76
C PHE A 205 -9.84 -0.69 3.71
N ILE A 206 -10.47 0.36 3.19
CA ILE A 206 -9.84 1.27 2.23
C ILE A 206 -8.69 2.05 2.89
N THR A 207 -8.93 2.64 4.06
CA THR A 207 -7.91 3.40 4.79
C THR A 207 -6.71 2.54 5.18
N ASP A 208 -6.96 1.31 5.64
CA ASP A 208 -5.91 0.32 5.93
C ASP A 208 -5.13 -0.07 4.69
N SER A 209 -5.83 -0.43 3.62
CA SER A 209 -5.21 -0.86 2.36
C SER A 209 -4.31 0.24 1.79
N SER A 210 -4.69 1.52 1.98
CA SER A 210 -3.86 2.66 1.58
C SER A 210 -2.57 2.77 2.41
N GLY A 211 -2.66 2.60 3.73
CA GLY A 211 -1.49 2.61 4.62
C GLY A 211 -0.56 1.44 4.32
N ILE A 212 -1.12 0.23 4.24
CA ILE A 212 -0.38 -0.98 3.87
C ILE A 212 0.29 -0.79 2.51
N GLY A 213 -0.44 -0.34 1.50
CA GLY A 213 0.11 -0.11 0.16
C GLY A 213 1.32 0.84 0.16
N PHE A 214 1.30 1.89 0.98
CA PHE A 214 2.45 2.78 1.17
C PHE A 214 3.65 2.05 1.80
N TYR A 215 3.44 1.33 2.91
CA TYR A 215 4.51 0.62 3.61
C TYR A 215 5.09 -0.54 2.80
N THR A 216 4.25 -1.29 2.07
CA THR A 216 4.70 -2.40 1.24
C THR A 216 5.49 -1.91 0.03
N LEU A 217 5.11 -0.77 -0.56
CA LEU A 217 5.91 -0.13 -1.61
C LEU A 217 7.28 0.27 -1.08
N ALA A 218 7.34 0.95 0.08
CA ALA A 218 8.60 1.34 0.71
C ALA A 218 9.49 0.13 1.03
N SER A 219 8.92 -0.96 1.57
CA SER A 219 9.64 -2.20 1.87
C SER A 219 10.23 -2.85 0.61
N VAL A 220 9.44 -2.95 -0.46
CA VAL A 220 9.90 -3.55 -1.72
C VAL A 220 10.97 -2.70 -2.38
N LEU A 221 10.81 -1.37 -2.40
CA LEU A 221 11.81 -0.45 -2.96
C LEU A 221 13.12 -0.49 -2.18
N ALA A 222 13.05 -0.44 -0.85
CA ALA A 222 14.24 -0.54 0.00
C ALA A 222 14.95 -1.89 -0.18
N ALA A 223 14.20 -2.99 -0.24
CA ALA A 223 14.77 -4.30 -0.49
C ALA A 223 15.40 -4.40 -1.89
N HIS A 224 14.75 -3.84 -2.92
CA HIS A 224 15.30 -3.82 -4.28
C HIS A 224 16.60 -3.02 -4.35
N ALA A 225 16.64 -1.83 -3.75
CA ALA A 225 17.85 -1.01 -3.67
C ALA A 225 19.00 -1.74 -2.95
N CYS A 226 18.72 -2.40 -1.81
CA CYS A 226 19.70 -3.26 -1.13
C CYS A 226 20.20 -4.42 -2.01
N GLY A 227 19.31 -4.97 -2.84
CA GLY A 227 19.65 -5.97 -3.86
C GLY A 227 20.62 -5.41 -4.91
N GLN A 228 20.32 -4.25 -5.48
CA GLN A 228 21.18 -3.55 -6.45
C GLN A 228 22.57 -3.26 -5.87
N LEU A 229 22.64 -2.71 -4.65
CA LEU A 229 23.92 -2.46 -3.97
C LEU A 229 24.73 -3.74 -3.74
N SER A 230 24.05 -4.85 -3.46
CA SER A 230 24.72 -6.17 -3.30
C SER A 230 25.28 -6.67 -4.64
N VAL A 231 24.56 -6.48 -5.74
CA VAL A 231 25.04 -6.81 -7.09
C VAL A 231 26.22 -5.91 -7.48
N LEU A 232 26.13 -4.61 -7.22
CA LEU A 232 27.21 -3.66 -7.47
C LEU A 232 28.49 -4.04 -6.72
N THR A 233 28.36 -4.46 -5.46
CA THR A 233 29.50 -4.95 -4.66
C THR A 233 30.16 -6.18 -5.30
N ILE A 234 29.37 -7.09 -5.88
CA ILE A 234 29.90 -8.25 -6.62
C ILE A 234 30.66 -7.79 -7.86
N TRP A 235 30.12 -6.85 -8.63
CA TRP A 235 30.81 -6.32 -9.82
C TRP A 235 32.13 -5.63 -9.49
N ILE A 236 32.17 -4.83 -8.42
CA ILE A 236 33.40 -4.18 -7.97
C ILE A 236 34.44 -5.24 -7.54
N SER A 237 34.03 -6.25 -6.79
CA SER A 237 34.92 -7.34 -6.36
C SER A 237 35.48 -8.13 -7.55
N ASP A 238 34.62 -8.55 -8.49
CA ASP A 238 35.01 -9.23 -9.72
C ASP A 238 35.96 -8.33 -10.54
N TYR A 239 35.67 -7.02 -10.61
CA TYR A 239 36.54 -6.06 -11.26
C TYR A 239 37.92 -6.01 -10.61
N VAL A 240 38.03 -5.80 -9.30
CA VAL A 240 39.31 -5.70 -8.59
C VAL A 240 40.14 -6.99 -8.71
N ASN A 241 39.50 -8.17 -8.57
CA ASN A 241 40.20 -9.46 -8.65
C ASN A 241 40.76 -9.75 -10.04
N GLU A 242 40.11 -9.25 -11.09
CA GLU A 242 40.58 -9.37 -12.48
C GLU A 242 41.58 -8.26 -12.88
N ALA A 243 41.91 -7.31 -11.99
CA ALA A 243 42.75 -6.15 -12.33
C ALA A 243 44.20 -6.51 -12.66
N GLY A 244 44.70 -7.65 -12.17
CA GLY A 244 46.05 -8.15 -12.50
C GLY A 244 46.25 -8.56 -13.96
N ASN A 245 45.18 -8.63 -14.78
CA ASN A 245 45.19 -9.17 -16.14
C ASN A 245 44.78 -8.18 -17.26
N ARG A 246 44.70 -6.85 -17.03
CA ARG A 246 44.04 -5.91 -17.97
C ARG A 246 44.91 -4.79 -18.57
N LYS A 247 44.62 -4.45 -19.84
CA LYS A 247 45.07 -3.23 -20.56
C LYS A 247 44.21 -2.01 -20.14
N GLU A 248 44.82 -0.83 -20.02
CA GLU A 248 44.25 0.40 -19.41
C GLU A 248 42.86 0.83 -19.93
N ASP A 249 42.61 0.70 -21.24
CA ASP A 249 41.40 1.22 -21.90
C ASP A 249 40.11 0.44 -21.53
N ALA A 250 40.25 -0.86 -21.23
CA ALA A 250 39.14 -1.69 -20.74
C ALA A 250 38.78 -1.39 -19.27
N SER A 251 39.68 -0.75 -18.53
CA SER A 251 39.52 -0.39 -17.13
C SER A 251 38.56 0.80 -16.97
N PHE A 252 38.74 1.85 -17.79
CA PHE A 252 37.91 3.06 -17.72
C PHE A 252 36.45 2.82 -18.12
N ARG A 253 36.19 1.98 -19.13
CA ARG A 253 34.81 1.60 -19.50
C ARG A 253 34.06 0.88 -18.38
N LYS A 254 34.71 -0.06 -17.68
CA LYS A 254 34.08 -0.77 -16.55
C LYS A 254 33.81 0.16 -15.35
N ILE A 255 34.70 1.12 -15.07
CA ILE A 255 34.48 2.15 -14.04
C ILE A 255 33.27 3.02 -14.40
N GLY A 256 33.15 3.43 -15.66
CA GLY A 256 31.97 4.16 -16.15
C GLY A 256 30.67 3.39 -15.90
N THR A 257 30.63 2.11 -16.24
CA THR A 257 29.45 1.26 -15.98
C THR A 257 29.14 1.11 -14.50
N ILE A 258 30.14 1.01 -13.62
CA ILE A 258 29.96 0.93 -12.16
C ILE A 258 29.39 2.23 -11.60
N VAL A 259 29.93 3.38 -12.03
CA VAL A 259 29.46 4.70 -11.61
C VAL A 259 28.03 4.95 -12.10
N GLU A 260 27.72 4.59 -13.34
CA GLU A 260 26.38 4.72 -13.92
C GLU A 260 25.36 3.84 -13.19
N HIS A 261 25.73 2.61 -12.81
CA HIS A 261 24.86 1.74 -12.03
C HIS A 261 24.65 2.24 -10.59
N HIS A 262 25.70 2.83 -9.97
CA HIS A 262 25.58 3.45 -8.65
C HIS A 262 24.67 4.66 -8.67
N LEU A 263 24.83 5.56 -9.67
CA LEU A 263 23.97 6.72 -9.85
C LEU A 263 22.51 6.31 -10.09
N ARG A 264 22.28 5.28 -10.93
CA ARG A 264 20.94 4.72 -11.18
C ARG A 264 20.29 4.09 -9.95
N THR A 265 21.07 3.64 -8.97
CA THR A 265 20.54 3.10 -7.70
C THR A 265 20.08 4.23 -6.75
N LEU A 266 20.57 5.46 -6.96
CA LEU A 266 20.27 6.64 -6.14
C LEU A 266 19.10 7.49 -6.68
N GLU A 267 18.77 7.33 -7.96
CA GLU A 267 17.63 7.97 -8.65
C GLU A 267 16.32 7.18 -8.51
#